data_AF-A0A1G4E517-F1
#
_entry.id   AF-A0A1G4E517-F1
#
_cell.length_a   1.000
_cell.length_b   1.000
_cell.length_c   1.000
_cell.angle_alpha   90.00
_cell.angle_beta   90.00
_cell.angle_gamma   90.00
#
_symmetry.space_group_name_H-M   'P 1'
#
loop_
_entity.id
_entity.type
_entity.pdbx_description
1 polymer ?
#
loop_
_entity_poly.entity_id
_entity_poly.type
_entity_poly.pdbx_seq_one_letter_code
_entity_poly.pdbx_strand_id
1 'polypeptide(L)'
;METSVGDEEYNLDEIFPTYKRDFDSVTENGIDQYKENCDKISKKFCPECEENFLAPCQKLIHYLKHIKKQSPVDIDIQSCKYFSYILKNELLNVKKTCDSTEECYKKLYNSYETKSDGIDVCKDYIKEINGKIFEKFQNLDSLYDNFYKFTKKKNEEDNRECHLGIECSEKYNEHIKLCHEASHIGFCKALDKFKNTYNNHMKDESKCENVPRYLNSPFGMDGRSIFFTSLITIFAMSIIIFTVYKFTPVYSWLHSILRRKSNIRNDLYEESRNLKNNANIKKLNSKNSPLNIQYYSSENS
;
A
#
# COMPACT_ATOMS: atom_id res chain seq x y z
N MET A 1 6.54 -25.73 -13.77
CA MET A 1 6.41 -24.71 -12.72
C MET A 1 5.45 -23.69 -13.27
N GLU A 2 4.15 -23.92 -13.06
CA GLU A 2 3.09 -23.08 -13.61
C GLU A 2 3.11 -21.73 -12.90
N THR A 3 3.38 -20.68 -13.65
CA THR A 3 3.26 -19.30 -13.22
C THR A 3 1.82 -19.05 -12.80
N SER A 4 1.60 -18.69 -11.53
CA SER A 4 0.30 -18.30 -10.99
C SER A 4 -0.15 -16.96 -11.59
N VAL A 5 -0.70 -17.01 -12.80
CA VAL A 5 -1.42 -15.91 -13.44
C VAL A 5 -2.79 -15.83 -12.74
N GLY A 6 -2.81 -15.22 -11.56
CA GLY A 6 -3.99 -15.23 -10.68
C GLY A 6 -4.71 -13.89 -10.60
N ASP A 7 -4.00 -12.83 -10.23
CA ASP A 7 -4.66 -11.57 -9.81
C ASP A 7 -4.49 -10.40 -10.77
N GLU A 8 -3.39 -10.36 -11.54
CA GLU A 8 -3.13 -9.27 -12.49
C GLU A 8 -4.17 -9.20 -13.62
N GLU A 9 -4.87 -10.31 -13.91
CA GLU A 9 -5.92 -10.31 -14.93
C GLU A 9 -7.14 -9.48 -14.51
N TYR A 10 -7.45 -9.42 -13.21
CA TYR A 10 -8.68 -8.81 -12.71
C TYR A 10 -8.51 -7.37 -12.23
N ASN A 11 -7.30 -6.90 -11.93
CA ASN A 11 -7.03 -5.54 -11.42
C ASN A 11 -8.07 -5.11 -10.37
N LEU A 12 -8.16 -5.84 -9.25
CA LEU A 12 -9.19 -5.63 -8.23
C LEU A 12 -9.25 -4.19 -7.70
N ASP A 13 -8.14 -3.44 -7.77
CA ASP A 13 -8.04 -2.02 -7.42
C ASP A 13 -8.70 -1.06 -8.43
N GLU A 14 -8.83 -1.48 -9.68
CA GLU A 14 -9.64 -0.80 -10.70
C GLU A 14 -11.13 -1.10 -10.49
N ILE A 15 -11.45 -2.29 -9.97
CA ILE A 15 -12.84 -2.69 -9.72
C ILE A 15 -13.42 -2.04 -8.44
N PHE A 16 -12.72 -2.20 -7.31
CA PHE A 16 -13.19 -1.71 -6.01
C PHE A 16 -12.70 -0.28 -5.73
N PRO A 17 -13.49 0.57 -5.06
CA PRO A 17 -14.86 0.33 -4.59
C PRO A 17 -15.95 0.62 -5.64
N THR A 18 -15.56 1.15 -6.81
CA THR A 18 -16.46 1.81 -7.75
C THR A 18 -17.66 0.94 -8.13
N TYR A 19 -17.43 -0.21 -8.76
CA TYR A 19 -18.52 -1.03 -9.28
C TYR A 19 -19.30 -1.77 -8.19
N LYS A 20 -18.67 -2.03 -7.04
CA LYS A 20 -19.38 -2.48 -5.84
C LYS A 20 -20.41 -1.45 -5.42
N ARG A 21 -19.97 -0.20 -5.24
CA ARG A 21 -20.84 0.89 -4.81
C ARG A 21 -21.96 1.13 -5.82
N ASP A 22 -21.65 1.04 -7.12
CA ASP A 22 -22.65 1.19 -8.18
C ASP A 22 -23.68 0.05 -8.12
N PHE A 23 -23.24 -1.20 -7.98
CA PHE A 23 -24.12 -2.36 -7.78
C PHE A 23 -25.01 -2.22 -6.55
N ASP A 24 -24.43 -1.92 -5.38
CA ASP A 24 -25.17 -1.74 -4.13
C ASP A 24 -26.21 -0.63 -4.29
N SER A 25 -25.83 0.50 -4.89
CA SER A 25 -26.72 1.65 -5.09
C SER A 25 -27.91 1.34 -6.00
N VAL A 26 -27.70 0.60 -7.09
CA VAL A 26 -28.80 0.28 -8.03
C VAL A 26 -29.69 -0.87 -7.53
N THR A 27 -29.22 -1.66 -6.56
CA THR A 27 -29.95 -2.81 -6.02
C THR A 27 -30.61 -2.54 -4.66
N GLU A 28 -30.17 -1.53 -3.89
CA GLU A 28 -30.75 -1.17 -2.58
C GLU A 28 -32.24 -0.79 -2.65
N ASN A 29 -32.72 -0.27 -3.79
CA ASN A 29 -34.09 0.24 -3.96
C ASN A 29 -34.94 -0.52 -5.02
N GLY A 30 -34.45 -1.66 -5.53
CA GLY A 30 -34.97 -2.30 -6.74
C GLY A 30 -36.07 -3.35 -6.57
N ILE A 31 -36.71 -3.48 -5.39
CA ILE A 31 -37.44 -4.70 -5.00
C ILE A 31 -38.59 -5.09 -5.96
N ASP A 32 -39.17 -4.15 -6.72
CA ASP A 32 -40.26 -4.46 -7.67
C ASP A 32 -39.89 -4.28 -9.15
N GLN A 33 -38.75 -3.67 -9.47
CA GLN A 33 -38.36 -3.47 -10.86
C GLN A 33 -37.91 -4.80 -11.48
N TYR A 34 -38.30 -5.00 -12.74
CA TYR A 34 -38.06 -6.21 -13.53
C TYR A 34 -38.63 -7.51 -12.94
N LYS A 35 -39.52 -7.45 -11.94
CA LYS A 35 -40.15 -8.63 -11.34
C LYS A 35 -40.82 -9.52 -12.40
N GLU A 36 -41.64 -8.94 -13.27
CA GLU A 36 -42.30 -9.69 -14.36
C GLU A 36 -41.31 -10.30 -15.35
N ASN A 37 -40.22 -9.59 -15.66
CA ASN A 37 -39.15 -10.14 -16.49
C ASN A 37 -38.50 -11.34 -15.78
N CYS A 38 -38.21 -11.20 -14.49
CA CYS A 38 -37.59 -12.24 -13.69
C CYS A 38 -38.50 -13.44 -13.46
N ASP A 39 -39.81 -13.28 -13.28
CA ASP A 39 -40.74 -14.42 -13.21
C ASP A 39 -40.67 -15.27 -14.48
N LYS A 40 -40.62 -14.63 -15.66
CA LYS A 40 -40.46 -15.33 -16.94
C LYS A 40 -39.08 -15.96 -17.10
N ILE A 41 -38.02 -15.26 -16.70
CA ILE A 41 -36.65 -15.73 -16.81
C ILE A 41 -36.42 -16.89 -15.86
N SER A 42 -36.85 -16.82 -14.61
CA SER A 42 -36.71 -17.86 -13.61
C SER A 42 -37.32 -19.18 -14.09
N LYS A 43 -38.50 -19.16 -14.72
CA LYS A 43 -39.13 -20.33 -15.35
C LYS A 43 -38.28 -20.99 -16.45
N LYS A 44 -37.51 -20.20 -17.21
CA LYS A 44 -36.65 -20.71 -18.30
C LYS A 44 -35.24 -21.09 -17.79
N PHE A 45 -34.71 -20.30 -16.86
CA PHE A 45 -33.36 -20.40 -16.34
C PHE A 45 -33.24 -21.53 -15.32
N CYS A 46 -34.18 -21.61 -14.38
CA CYS A 46 -34.25 -22.64 -13.36
C CYS A 46 -35.71 -22.95 -12.94
N PRO A 47 -36.39 -23.86 -13.66
CA PRO A 47 -37.76 -24.24 -13.32
C PRO A 47 -37.91 -24.78 -11.88
N GLU A 48 -36.88 -25.45 -11.37
CA GLU A 48 -36.91 -26.11 -10.05
C GLU A 48 -36.48 -25.19 -8.90
N CYS A 49 -36.07 -23.96 -9.19
CA CYS A 49 -35.61 -23.00 -8.18
C CYS A 49 -36.10 -21.57 -8.48
N GLU A 50 -37.28 -21.48 -9.09
CA GLU A 50 -37.89 -20.23 -9.54
C GLU A 50 -37.94 -19.18 -8.42
N GLU A 51 -38.45 -19.57 -7.24
CA GLU A 51 -38.59 -18.68 -6.08
C GLU A 51 -37.22 -18.19 -5.57
N ASN A 52 -36.23 -19.09 -5.50
CA ASN A 52 -34.89 -18.76 -5.01
C ASN A 52 -34.11 -17.86 -5.98
N PHE A 53 -34.44 -17.90 -7.27
CA PHE A 53 -33.74 -17.12 -8.30
C PHE A 53 -34.37 -15.75 -8.56
N LEU A 54 -35.59 -15.48 -8.07
CA LEU A 54 -36.29 -14.21 -8.32
C LEU A 54 -35.46 -12.99 -7.89
N ALA A 55 -35.03 -12.94 -6.62
CA ALA A 55 -34.25 -11.83 -6.10
C ALA A 55 -32.84 -11.72 -6.73
N PRO A 56 -32.07 -12.82 -6.89
CA PRO A 56 -30.84 -12.83 -7.71
C PRO A 56 -31.05 -12.25 -9.11
N CYS A 57 -32.09 -12.69 -9.82
CA CYS A 57 -32.40 -12.23 -11.16
C CYS A 57 -32.60 -10.71 -11.20
N GLN A 58 -33.38 -10.15 -10.27
CA GLN A 58 -33.65 -8.72 -10.24
C GLN A 58 -32.36 -7.92 -10.06
N LYS A 59 -31.50 -8.31 -9.12
CA LYS A 59 -30.19 -7.67 -8.90
C LYS A 59 -29.32 -7.71 -10.16
N LEU A 60 -29.23 -8.87 -10.80
CA LEU A 60 -28.42 -9.07 -12.00
C LEU A 60 -28.92 -8.20 -13.16
N ILE A 61 -30.24 -8.15 -13.39
CA ILE A 61 -30.83 -7.31 -14.44
C ILE A 61 -30.63 -5.83 -14.14
N HIS A 62 -30.86 -5.39 -12.90
CA HIS A 62 -30.63 -4.00 -12.49
C HIS A 62 -29.23 -3.53 -12.85
N TYR A 63 -28.23 -4.34 -12.50
CA TYR A 63 -26.84 -3.97 -12.73
C TYR A 63 -26.47 -4.01 -14.22
N LEU A 64 -26.91 -5.01 -14.99
CA LEU A 64 -26.69 -5.03 -16.44
C LEU A 64 -27.31 -3.82 -17.16
N LYS A 65 -28.51 -3.41 -16.75
CA LYS A 65 -29.18 -2.20 -17.28
C LYS A 65 -28.42 -0.94 -16.92
N HIS A 66 -27.87 -0.87 -15.71
CA HIS A 66 -27.03 0.22 -15.27
C HIS A 66 -25.74 0.33 -16.12
N ILE A 67 -25.03 -0.78 -16.32
CA ILE A 67 -23.83 -0.84 -17.18
C ILE A 67 -24.16 -0.34 -18.60
N LYS A 68 -25.25 -0.87 -19.19
CA LYS A 68 -25.70 -0.47 -20.53
C LYS A 68 -26.03 1.03 -20.62
N LYS A 69 -26.59 1.62 -19.56
CA LYS A 69 -26.95 3.04 -19.51
C LYS A 69 -25.73 3.95 -19.36
N GLN A 70 -24.74 3.55 -18.57
CA GLN A 70 -23.53 4.35 -18.35
C GLN A 70 -22.57 4.32 -19.54
N SER A 71 -22.54 3.22 -20.28
CA SER A 71 -21.59 2.98 -21.35
C SER A 71 -22.29 2.66 -22.68
N PRO A 72 -23.02 3.62 -23.30
CA PRO A 72 -23.69 3.37 -24.56
C PRO A 72 -22.74 3.24 -25.76
N VAL A 73 -21.48 3.73 -25.64
CA VAL A 73 -20.48 3.74 -26.73
C VAL A 73 -19.33 2.79 -26.43
N ASP A 74 -18.67 2.93 -25.27
CA ASP A 74 -17.56 2.06 -24.85
C ASP A 74 -17.87 1.40 -23.50
N ILE A 75 -18.01 0.07 -23.53
CA ILE A 75 -18.31 -0.74 -22.34
C ILE A 75 -17.12 -0.69 -21.39
N ASP A 76 -17.40 -0.32 -20.15
CA ASP A 76 -16.42 -0.41 -19.09
C ASP A 76 -16.18 -1.89 -18.73
N ILE A 77 -15.07 -2.44 -19.20
CA ILE A 77 -14.70 -3.85 -19.01
C ILE A 77 -14.67 -4.24 -17.53
N GLN A 78 -14.30 -3.31 -16.63
CA GLN A 78 -14.20 -3.61 -15.20
C GLN A 78 -15.59 -3.81 -14.57
N SER A 79 -16.60 -3.10 -15.07
CA SER A 79 -18.00 -3.30 -14.64
C SER A 79 -18.50 -4.71 -14.98
N CYS A 80 -18.12 -5.26 -16.14
CA CYS A 80 -18.47 -6.61 -16.57
C CYS A 80 -17.66 -7.70 -15.86
N LYS A 81 -16.40 -7.42 -15.49
CA LYS A 81 -15.64 -8.30 -14.59
C LYS A 81 -16.30 -8.38 -13.21
N TYR A 82 -16.74 -7.25 -12.66
CA TYR A 82 -17.50 -7.24 -11.42
C TYR A 82 -18.85 -7.97 -11.56
N PHE A 83 -19.56 -7.79 -12.69
CA PHE A 83 -20.78 -8.55 -12.97
C PHE A 83 -20.53 -10.07 -13.00
N SER A 84 -19.41 -10.52 -13.57
CA SER A 84 -19.05 -11.95 -13.58
C SER A 84 -18.94 -12.50 -12.15
N TYR A 85 -18.35 -11.73 -11.23
CA TYR A 85 -18.29 -12.06 -9.82
C TYR A 85 -19.68 -12.11 -9.18
N ILE A 86 -20.49 -11.08 -9.37
CA ILE A 86 -21.85 -11.00 -8.81
C ILE A 86 -22.72 -12.15 -9.30
N LEU A 87 -22.68 -12.47 -10.60
CA LEU A 87 -23.40 -13.61 -11.18
C LEU A 87 -23.04 -14.90 -10.47
N LYS A 88 -21.75 -15.17 -10.31
CA LYS A 88 -21.28 -16.37 -9.61
C LYS A 88 -21.71 -16.36 -8.13
N ASN A 89 -21.62 -15.22 -7.46
CA ASN A 89 -21.95 -15.07 -6.04
C ASN A 89 -23.45 -15.26 -5.75
N GLU A 90 -24.32 -14.63 -6.53
CA GLU A 90 -25.78 -14.74 -6.38
C GLU A 90 -26.29 -16.15 -6.73
N LEU A 91 -25.54 -16.92 -7.54
CA LEU A 91 -25.89 -18.29 -7.90
C LEU A 91 -25.37 -19.36 -6.93
N LEU A 92 -24.61 -19.01 -5.88
CA LEU A 92 -24.05 -20.00 -4.94
C LEU A 92 -25.12 -20.87 -4.25
N ASN A 93 -26.25 -20.27 -3.90
CA ASN A 93 -27.35 -20.94 -3.20
C ASN A 93 -28.49 -21.36 -4.13
N VAL A 94 -28.32 -21.15 -5.44
CA VAL A 94 -29.26 -21.54 -6.47
C VAL A 94 -28.87 -22.95 -6.90
N LYS A 95 -29.85 -23.86 -7.04
CA LYS A 95 -29.58 -25.23 -7.50
C LYS A 95 -28.74 -25.16 -8.77
N LYS A 96 -27.70 -26.00 -8.85
CA LYS A 96 -26.75 -25.97 -9.98
C LYS A 96 -27.52 -26.10 -11.31
N THR A 97 -27.49 -25.02 -12.08
CA THR A 97 -28.29 -24.83 -13.31
C THR A 97 -27.44 -24.66 -14.56
N CYS A 98 -26.14 -24.45 -14.36
CA CYS A 98 -25.10 -24.20 -15.34
C CYS A 98 -23.75 -24.64 -14.75
N ASP A 99 -22.79 -24.97 -15.62
CA ASP A 99 -21.46 -25.46 -15.24
C ASP A 99 -20.39 -24.37 -15.17
N SER A 100 -20.61 -23.23 -15.85
CA SER A 100 -19.68 -22.11 -15.91
C SER A 100 -20.38 -20.75 -15.83
N THR A 101 -19.64 -19.70 -15.45
CA THR A 101 -20.14 -18.32 -15.37
C THR A 101 -20.64 -17.83 -16.73
N GLU A 102 -19.90 -18.12 -17.80
CA GLU A 102 -20.27 -17.81 -19.19
C GLU A 102 -21.56 -18.51 -19.60
N GLU A 103 -21.69 -19.81 -19.31
CA GLU A 103 -22.90 -20.57 -19.60
C GLU A 103 -24.11 -20.01 -18.86
N CYS A 104 -23.95 -19.71 -17.56
CA CYS A 104 -25.00 -19.08 -16.76
C CYS A 104 -25.43 -17.75 -17.39
N TYR A 105 -24.48 -16.88 -17.76
CA TYR A 105 -24.83 -15.60 -18.35
C TYR A 105 -25.54 -15.76 -19.70
N LYS A 106 -25.05 -16.68 -20.53
CA LYS A 106 -25.68 -17.03 -21.81
C LYS A 106 -27.11 -17.49 -21.65
N LYS A 107 -27.38 -18.35 -20.69
CA LYS A 107 -28.74 -18.81 -20.38
C LYS A 107 -29.61 -17.65 -19.88
N LEU A 108 -29.06 -16.77 -19.05
CA LEU A 108 -29.76 -15.60 -18.50
C LEU A 108 -30.20 -14.63 -19.59
N TYR A 109 -29.28 -14.13 -20.43
CA TYR A 109 -29.64 -13.13 -21.43
C TYR A 109 -30.47 -13.71 -22.59
N ASN A 110 -30.32 -14.99 -22.93
CA ASN A 110 -31.19 -15.65 -23.92
C ASN A 110 -32.63 -15.87 -23.41
N SER A 111 -32.81 -15.92 -22.09
CA SER A 111 -34.14 -16.01 -21.47
C SER A 111 -34.89 -14.67 -21.48
N TYR A 112 -34.18 -13.56 -21.75
CA TYR A 112 -34.71 -12.21 -21.83
C TYR A 112 -35.33 -11.94 -23.21
N GLU A 113 -36.60 -11.55 -23.27
CA GLU A 113 -37.39 -11.55 -24.52
C GLU A 113 -37.11 -10.34 -25.44
N THR A 114 -36.69 -9.19 -24.91
CA THR A 114 -36.59 -7.94 -25.67
C THR A 114 -35.16 -7.65 -26.14
N LYS A 115 -34.91 -7.75 -27.46
CA LYS A 115 -33.59 -7.50 -28.06
C LYS A 115 -33.15 -6.03 -28.02
N SER A 116 -34.07 -5.07 -28.24
CA SER A 116 -33.78 -3.63 -28.18
C SER A 116 -33.38 -3.16 -26.77
N ASP A 117 -33.95 -3.81 -25.76
CA ASP A 117 -33.66 -3.59 -24.35
C ASP A 117 -32.88 -4.77 -23.74
N GLY A 118 -32.04 -5.44 -24.55
CA GLY A 118 -31.30 -6.62 -24.12
C GLY A 118 -30.37 -6.37 -22.94
N ILE A 119 -30.05 -7.45 -22.22
CA ILE A 119 -29.14 -7.48 -21.07
C ILE A 119 -27.80 -8.15 -21.40
N ASP A 120 -27.45 -8.27 -22.68
CA ASP A 120 -26.25 -8.92 -23.21
C ASP A 120 -25.01 -8.01 -23.26
N VAL A 121 -25.04 -6.87 -22.55
CA VAL A 121 -23.98 -5.84 -22.57
C VAL A 121 -22.59 -6.38 -22.18
N CYS A 122 -22.52 -7.42 -21.36
CA CYS A 122 -21.25 -8.00 -20.91
C CYS A 122 -20.83 -9.27 -21.66
N LYS A 123 -21.50 -9.66 -22.75
CA LYS A 123 -21.32 -10.99 -23.38
C LYS A 123 -19.90 -11.30 -23.80
N ASP A 124 -19.17 -10.28 -24.28
CA ASP A 124 -17.80 -10.42 -24.75
C ASP A 124 -16.76 -10.22 -23.64
N TYR A 125 -17.21 -9.92 -22.40
CA TYR A 125 -16.38 -9.54 -21.27
C TYR A 125 -16.61 -10.38 -20.02
N ILE A 126 -17.46 -11.41 -20.07
CA ILE A 126 -17.58 -12.38 -18.98
C ILE A 126 -16.26 -13.11 -18.80
N LYS A 127 -15.87 -13.27 -17.54
CA LYS A 127 -14.66 -13.98 -17.16
C LYS A 127 -14.98 -15.08 -16.18
N GLU A 128 -14.38 -16.25 -16.39
CA GLU A 128 -14.43 -17.34 -15.43
C GLU A 128 -13.53 -17.03 -14.24
N ILE A 129 -14.14 -16.99 -13.06
CA ILE A 129 -13.44 -16.66 -11.82
C ILE A 129 -13.10 -17.95 -11.10
N ASN A 130 -11.82 -18.27 -10.96
CA ASN A 130 -11.39 -19.43 -10.18
C ASN A 130 -11.66 -19.22 -8.67
N GLY A 131 -11.58 -20.30 -7.88
CA GLY A 131 -11.92 -20.24 -6.45
C GLY A 131 -11.10 -19.23 -5.64
N LYS A 132 -9.81 -19.07 -5.92
CA LYS A 132 -8.92 -18.15 -5.19
C LYS A 132 -9.24 -16.69 -5.47
N ILE A 133 -9.49 -16.35 -6.73
CA ILE A 133 -9.89 -14.98 -7.12
C ILE A 133 -11.28 -14.69 -6.56
N PHE A 134 -12.18 -15.66 -6.61
CA PHE A 134 -13.54 -15.52 -6.09
C PHE A 134 -13.54 -15.19 -4.58
N GLU A 135 -12.71 -15.89 -3.80
CA GLU A 135 -12.51 -15.60 -2.38
C GLU A 135 -11.99 -14.17 -2.14
N LYS A 136 -11.08 -13.67 -2.98
CA LYS A 136 -10.58 -12.29 -2.92
C LYS A 136 -11.67 -11.26 -3.17
N PHE A 137 -12.54 -11.50 -4.16
CA PHE A 137 -13.72 -10.66 -4.37
C PHE A 137 -14.63 -10.66 -3.14
N GLN A 138 -14.97 -11.84 -2.60
CA GLN A 138 -15.84 -11.95 -1.42
C GLN A 138 -15.27 -11.23 -0.19
N ASN A 139 -13.96 -11.34 0.02
CA ASN A 139 -13.26 -10.65 1.11
C ASN A 139 -13.36 -9.12 0.95
N LEU A 140 -13.13 -8.58 -0.25
CA LEU A 140 -13.27 -7.15 -0.52
C LEU A 140 -14.72 -6.69 -0.38
N ASP A 141 -15.67 -7.44 -0.92
CA ASP A 141 -17.10 -7.14 -0.81
C ASP A 141 -17.54 -7.07 0.66
N SER A 142 -17.22 -8.10 1.45
CA SER A 142 -17.55 -8.15 2.88
C SER A 142 -16.90 -7.00 3.66
N LEU A 143 -15.66 -6.64 3.30
CA LEU A 143 -14.94 -5.55 3.94
C LEU A 143 -15.63 -4.19 3.69
N TYR A 144 -16.01 -3.92 2.44
CA TYR A 144 -16.75 -2.70 2.09
C TYR A 144 -18.17 -2.70 2.64
N ASP A 145 -18.87 -3.84 2.71
CA ASP A 145 -20.18 -3.95 3.35
C ASP A 145 -20.11 -3.55 4.83
N ASN A 146 -19.14 -4.09 5.56
CA ASN A 146 -18.93 -3.76 6.96
C ASN A 146 -18.58 -2.27 7.10
N PHE A 147 -17.74 -1.73 6.22
CA PHE A 147 -17.39 -0.32 6.21
C PHE A 147 -18.61 0.58 5.93
N TYR A 148 -19.43 0.27 4.92
CA TYR A 148 -20.62 1.08 4.61
C TYR A 148 -21.67 1.00 5.71
N LYS A 149 -21.82 -0.14 6.39
CA LYS A 149 -22.69 -0.26 7.57
C LYS A 149 -22.15 0.55 8.75
N PHE A 150 -20.84 0.50 8.99
CA PHE A 150 -20.16 1.29 10.02
C PHE A 150 -20.29 2.80 9.78
N THR A 151 -20.18 3.24 8.53
CA THR A 151 -20.22 4.66 8.16
C THR A 151 -21.64 5.20 7.91
N LYS A 152 -22.66 4.33 7.98
CA LYS A 152 -24.06 4.74 7.78
C LYS A 152 -24.50 5.57 8.98
N LYS A 153 -24.72 6.87 8.77
CA LYS A 153 -25.20 7.78 9.83
C LYS A 153 -26.59 7.34 10.32
N LYS A 154 -26.66 6.68 11.47
CA LYS A 154 -27.86 6.65 12.34
C LYS A 154 -27.49 7.21 13.72
N ASN A 155 -28.52 7.49 14.52
CA ASN A 155 -28.45 8.29 15.73
C ASN A 155 -27.30 7.89 16.67
N GLU A 156 -26.70 8.90 17.29
CA GLU A 156 -25.34 8.99 17.81
C GLU A 156 -24.98 8.10 19.03
N GLU A 157 -25.79 7.10 19.38
CA GLU A 157 -25.66 6.34 20.63
C GLU A 157 -25.58 4.81 20.45
N ASP A 158 -25.59 4.29 19.22
CA ASP A 158 -25.64 2.83 19.00
C ASP A 158 -24.24 2.19 19.00
N ASN A 159 -23.88 1.53 20.10
CA ASN A 159 -22.64 0.77 20.29
C ASN A 159 -22.37 -0.27 19.17
N ARG A 160 -23.42 -0.67 18.44
CA ARG A 160 -23.34 -1.61 17.31
C ARG A 160 -22.52 -1.09 16.14
N GLU A 161 -22.58 0.20 15.83
CA GLU A 161 -21.79 0.77 14.72
C GLU A 161 -20.30 0.72 15.05
N CYS A 162 -19.91 1.05 16.28
CA CYS A 162 -18.53 0.94 16.73
C CYS A 162 -18.00 -0.51 16.67
N HIS A 163 -18.83 -1.51 17.01
CA HIS A 163 -18.45 -2.92 16.84
C HIS A 163 -18.17 -3.27 15.37
N LEU A 164 -18.96 -2.77 14.42
CA LEU A 164 -18.70 -2.95 12.99
C LEU A 164 -17.38 -2.30 12.56
N GLY A 165 -17.03 -1.14 13.13
CA GLY A 165 -15.74 -0.50 12.90
C GLY A 165 -14.56 -1.35 13.38
N ILE A 166 -14.68 -2.00 14.55
CA ILE A 166 -13.68 -2.94 15.08
C ILE A 166 -13.55 -4.15 14.13
N GLU A 167 -14.66 -4.84 13.84
CA GLU A 167 -14.67 -6.04 12.99
C GLU A 167 -14.11 -5.73 11.58
N CYS A 168 -14.46 -4.56 11.02
CA CYS A 168 -13.93 -4.09 9.75
C CYS A 168 -12.41 -3.93 9.77
N SER A 169 -11.87 -3.32 10.84
CA SER A 169 -10.42 -3.16 11.01
C SER A 169 -9.69 -4.48 11.24
N GLU A 170 -10.29 -5.42 11.98
CA GLU A 170 -9.73 -6.75 12.24
C GLU A 170 -9.65 -7.58 10.96
N LYS A 171 -10.76 -7.66 10.20
CA LYS A 171 -10.78 -8.35 8.90
C LYS A 171 -9.76 -7.76 7.92
N TYR A 172 -9.66 -6.43 7.85
CA TYR A 172 -8.62 -5.79 7.06
C TYR A 172 -7.21 -6.26 7.46
N ASN A 173 -6.91 -6.25 8.76
CA ASN A 173 -5.61 -6.66 9.29
C ASN A 173 -5.31 -8.14 9.04
N GLU A 174 -6.33 -9.00 8.95
CA GLU A 174 -6.17 -10.39 8.54
C GLU A 174 -5.86 -10.50 7.04
N HIS A 175 -6.59 -9.77 6.20
CA HIS A 175 -6.41 -9.84 4.75
C HIS A 175 -5.06 -9.28 4.29
N ILE A 176 -4.52 -8.23 4.91
CA ILE A 176 -3.20 -7.69 4.52
C ILE A 176 -2.04 -8.65 4.81
N LYS A 177 -2.21 -9.65 5.70
CA LYS A 177 -1.18 -10.68 5.95
C LYS A 177 -0.93 -11.55 4.71
N LEU A 178 -1.88 -11.57 3.76
CA LEU A 178 -1.74 -12.28 2.49
C LEU A 178 -0.89 -11.50 1.47
N CYS A 179 -0.52 -10.25 1.76
CA CYS A 179 0.16 -9.35 0.81
C CYS A 179 1.67 -9.56 0.68
N HIS A 180 2.20 -10.67 1.18
CA HIS A 180 3.60 -11.03 1.04
C HIS A 180 3.92 -11.74 -0.29
N GLU A 181 2.91 -12.29 -0.96
CA GLU A 181 3.08 -13.03 -2.21
C GLU A 181 2.82 -12.13 -3.44
N ALA A 182 3.68 -12.22 -4.46
CA ALA A 182 3.53 -11.46 -5.71
C ALA A 182 2.19 -11.73 -6.43
N SER A 183 1.66 -12.95 -6.28
CA SER A 183 0.36 -13.40 -6.77
C SER A 183 -0.84 -12.64 -6.17
N HIS A 184 -0.64 -11.78 -5.16
CA HIS A 184 -1.69 -11.01 -4.50
C HIS A 184 -1.65 -9.51 -4.81
N ILE A 185 -0.79 -9.06 -5.74
CA ILE A 185 -0.52 -7.62 -5.93
C ILE A 185 -1.78 -6.80 -6.22
N GLY A 186 -2.69 -7.28 -7.07
CA GLY A 186 -3.95 -6.59 -7.37
C GLY A 186 -4.89 -6.50 -6.16
N PHE A 187 -5.03 -7.60 -5.41
CA PHE A 187 -5.79 -7.63 -4.16
C PHE A 187 -5.21 -6.65 -3.13
N CYS A 188 -3.89 -6.60 -2.99
CA CYS A 188 -3.21 -5.72 -2.04
C CYS A 188 -3.31 -4.25 -2.41
N LYS A 189 -3.30 -3.91 -3.70
CA LYS A 189 -3.62 -2.55 -4.16
C LYS A 189 -5.06 -2.17 -3.79
N ALA A 190 -6.01 -3.10 -3.94
CA ALA A 190 -7.40 -2.84 -3.57
C ALA A 190 -7.56 -2.63 -2.05
N LEU A 191 -6.85 -3.41 -1.23
CA LEU A 191 -6.78 -3.21 0.22
C LEU A 191 -6.11 -1.87 0.58
N ASP A 192 -5.03 -1.46 -0.10
CA ASP A 192 -4.40 -0.16 0.16
C ASP A 192 -5.35 1.02 -0.17
N LYS A 193 -6.16 0.88 -1.23
CA LYS A 193 -7.23 1.83 -1.57
C LYS A 193 -8.34 1.84 -0.51
N PHE A 194 -8.73 0.68 0.00
CA PHE A 194 -9.67 0.58 1.13
C PHE A 194 -9.13 1.31 2.35
N LYS A 195 -7.87 1.06 2.73
CA LYS A 195 -7.17 1.75 3.83
C LYS A 195 -7.23 3.26 3.69
N ASN A 196 -6.97 3.79 2.49
CA ASN A 196 -7.06 5.24 2.24
C ASN A 196 -8.49 5.76 2.48
N THR A 197 -9.51 5.02 2.04
CA THR A 197 -10.93 5.36 2.22
C THR A 197 -11.30 5.37 3.72
N TYR A 198 -10.96 4.30 4.42
CA TYR A 198 -11.19 4.15 5.86
C TYR A 198 -10.51 5.24 6.68
N ASN A 199 -9.20 5.45 6.46
CA ASN A 199 -8.40 6.43 7.20
C ASN A 199 -8.89 7.85 6.96
N ASN A 200 -9.43 8.17 5.78
CA ASN A 200 -10.02 9.47 5.52
C ASN A 200 -11.33 9.67 6.28
N HIS A 201 -12.22 8.67 6.32
CA HIS A 201 -13.44 8.74 7.12
C HIS A 201 -13.14 8.90 8.63
N MET A 202 -12.15 8.16 9.14
CA MET A 202 -11.78 8.19 10.56
C MET A 202 -11.11 9.50 11.01
N LYS A 203 -10.62 10.34 10.09
CA LYS A 203 -10.10 11.68 10.44
C LYS A 203 -11.20 12.62 10.89
N ASP A 204 -12.38 12.53 10.26
CA ASP A 204 -13.38 13.59 10.31
C ASP A 204 -14.62 13.20 11.15
N GLU A 205 -14.91 11.89 11.37
CA GLU A 205 -16.28 11.49 11.73
C GLU A 205 -16.47 10.47 12.88
N SER A 206 -15.42 9.89 13.49
CA SER A 206 -15.62 8.78 14.45
C SER A 206 -15.68 9.22 15.94
N LYS A 207 -16.81 8.92 16.61
CA LYS A 207 -17.00 9.00 18.07
C LYS A 207 -16.61 7.69 18.81
N CYS A 208 -16.22 6.65 18.07
CA CYS A 208 -15.91 5.34 18.61
C CYS A 208 -14.50 5.29 19.19
N GLU A 209 -14.36 5.18 20.52
CA GLU A 209 -13.08 5.23 21.22
C GLU A 209 -12.14 4.05 20.86
N ASN A 210 -12.69 2.85 20.71
CA ASN A 210 -11.92 1.62 20.50
C ASN A 210 -11.74 1.21 19.04
N VAL A 211 -12.26 1.98 18.09
CA VAL A 211 -12.10 1.69 16.66
C VAL A 211 -10.76 2.27 16.19
N PRO A 212 -9.85 1.47 15.59
CA PRO A 212 -8.57 1.97 15.12
C PRO A 212 -8.74 3.15 14.16
N ARG A 213 -8.14 4.30 14.46
CA ARG A 213 -8.24 5.48 13.58
C ARG A 213 -7.40 5.38 12.30
N TYR A 214 -6.46 4.44 12.29
CA TYR A 214 -5.49 4.30 11.22
C TYR A 214 -5.21 2.83 10.93
N LEU A 215 -5.37 2.47 9.67
CA LEU A 215 -4.98 1.18 9.12
C LEU A 215 -3.61 1.29 8.42
N ASN A 216 -2.79 0.26 8.59
CA ASN A 216 -1.47 0.18 7.98
C ASN A 216 -1.55 -0.25 6.51
N SER A 217 -0.62 0.21 5.68
CA SER A 217 -0.54 -0.24 4.28
C SER A 217 -0.05 -1.69 4.20
N PRO A 218 -0.60 -2.51 3.28
CA PRO A 218 -0.05 -3.84 2.98
C PRO A 218 1.38 -3.78 2.42
N PHE A 219 1.83 -2.63 1.92
CA PHE A 219 3.18 -2.44 1.37
C PHE A 219 4.21 -1.95 2.40
N GLY A 220 3.83 -1.89 3.68
CA GLY A 220 4.68 -1.34 4.74
C GLY A 220 4.62 0.20 4.80
N MET A 221 5.61 0.84 5.43
CA MET A 221 5.72 2.29 5.36
C MET A 221 5.99 2.70 3.92
N ASP A 222 5.07 3.47 3.32
CA ASP A 222 5.21 4.01 1.97
C ASP A 222 6.66 4.46 1.73
N GLY A 223 7.31 3.98 0.66
CA GLY A 223 8.67 4.41 0.32
C GLY A 223 8.80 5.94 0.21
N ARG A 224 7.68 6.61 -0.09
CA ARG A 224 7.50 8.06 -0.04
C ARG A 224 7.60 8.63 1.38
N SER A 225 6.95 8.00 2.36
CA SER A 225 7.07 8.33 3.78
C SER A 225 8.47 8.07 4.32
N ILE A 226 9.11 6.96 3.94
CA ILE A 226 10.52 6.66 4.28
C ILE A 226 11.46 7.72 3.68
N PHE A 227 11.24 8.10 2.42
CA PHE A 227 12.02 9.13 1.76
C PHE A 227 11.88 10.48 2.46
N PHE A 228 10.65 10.92 2.77
CA PHE A 228 10.42 12.19 3.45
C PHE A 228 10.94 12.19 4.89
N THR A 229 10.75 11.12 5.66
CA THR A 229 11.29 10.99 7.02
C THR A 229 12.81 11.00 7.02
N SER A 230 13.44 10.30 6.07
CA SER A 230 14.89 10.33 5.87
C SER A 230 15.38 11.72 5.44
N LEU A 231 14.66 12.42 4.58
CA LEU A 231 15.01 13.78 4.16
C LEU A 231 14.92 14.76 5.33
N ILE A 232 13.83 14.72 6.10
CA ILE A 232 13.60 15.57 7.27
C ILE A 232 14.66 15.32 8.34
N THR A 233 15.01 14.07 8.61
CA THR A 233 16.06 13.73 9.59
C THR A 233 17.44 14.24 9.15
N ILE A 234 17.80 14.10 7.87
CA ILE A 234 19.05 14.66 7.32
C ILE A 234 19.09 16.19 7.46
N PHE A 235 18.00 16.88 7.14
CA PHE A 235 17.90 18.33 7.29
C PHE A 235 17.99 18.76 8.76
N ALA A 236 17.29 18.08 9.66
CA ALA A 236 17.32 18.35 11.09
C ALA A 236 18.74 18.16 11.65
N MET A 237 19.42 17.07 11.30
CA MET A 237 20.81 16.83 11.71
C MET A 237 21.76 17.90 11.17
N SER A 238 21.57 18.36 9.94
CA SER A 238 22.38 19.42 9.34
C SER A 238 22.20 20.76 10.09
N ILE A 239 20.97 21.09 10.47
CA ILE A 239 20.66 22.29 11.27
C ILE A 239 21.26 22.19 12.67
N ILE A 240 21.17 21.03 13.31
CA ILE A 240 21.78 20.78 14.63
C ILE A 240 23.31 20.93 14.55
N ILE A 241 23.96 20.35 13.53
CA ILE A 241 25.41 20.50 13.33
C ILE A 241 25.78 21.96 13.11
N PHE A 242 25.05 22.67 12.26
CA PHE A 242 25.30 24.09 11.97
C PHE A 242 25.15 24.97 13.21
N THR A 243 24.10 24.74 14.01
CA THR A 243 23.87 25.49 15.25
C THR A 243 24.93 25.17 16.30
N VAL A 244 25.32 23.90 16.47
CA VAL A 244 26.42 23.51 17.36
C VAL A 244 27.74 24.15 16.89
N TYR A 245 28.04 24.12 15.59
CA TYR A 245 29.24 24.73 15.03
C TYR A 245 29.30 26.25 15.24
N LYS A 246 28.16 26.94 15.08
CA LYS A 246 28.08 28.41 15.19
C LYS A 246 27.98 28.92 16.63
N PHE A 247 27.28 28.19 17.51
CA PHE A 247 26.92 28.68 18.85
C PHE A 247 27.63 27.95 20.00
N THR A 248 28.30 26.83 19.74
CA THR A 248 29.14 26.18 20.75
C THR A 248 30.57 26.74 20.59
N PRO A 249 31.29 27.13 21.67
CA PRO A 249 32.64 27.67 21.58
C PRO A 249 33.70 26.62 21.17
N VAL A 250 33.27 25.52 20.54
CA VAL A 250 34.12 24.47 19.96
C VAL A 250 35.01 25.05 18.87
N TYR A 251 34.56 26.04 18.08
CA TYR A 251 35.44 26.72 17.11
C TYR A 251 36.60 27.41 17.82
N SER A 252 36.33 28.20 18.86
CA SER A 252 37.35 28.88 19.65
C SER A 252 38.26 27.89 20.39
N TRP A 253 37.69 26.83 20.97
CA TRP A 253 38.41 25.78 21.67
C TRP A 253 39.29 24.93 20.74
N LEU A 254 38.78 24.46 19.61
CA LEU A 254 39.55 23.75 18.58
C LEU A 254 40.64 24.65 17.99
N HIS A 255 40.33 25.90 17.69
CA HIS A 255 41.33 26.87 17.20
C HIS A 255 42.43 27.09 18.26
N SER A 256 42.08 27.16 19.54
CA SER A 256 43.06 27.26 20.63
C SER A 256 43.96 26.02 20.75
N ILE A 257 43.40 24.83 20.56
CA ILE A 257 44.15 23.55 20.58
C ILE A 257 45.09 23.47 19.38
N LEU A 258 44.62 23.83 18.18
CA LEU A 258 45.43 23.83 16.96
C LEU A 258 46.57 24.85 17.06
N ARG A 259 46.29 26.06 17.57
CA ARG A 259 47.32 27.08 17.82
C ARG A 259 48.36 26.61 18.84
N ARG A 260 47.92 25.96 19.93
CA ARG A 260 48.84 25.40 20.95
C ARG A 260 49.75 24.32 20.36
N LYS A 261 49.23 23.41 19.53
CA LYS A 261 50.05 22.41 18.83
C LYS A 261 51.04 23.03 17.85
N SER A 262 50.62 24.08 17.12
CA SER A 262 51.51 24.80 16.20
C SER A 262 52.67 25.49 16.94
N ASN A 263 52.39 26.11 18.09
CA ASN A 263 53.42 26.77 18.89
C ASN A 263 54.46 25.76 19.41
N ILE A 264 54.00 24.63 19.98
CA ILE A 264 54.90 23.57 20.46
C ILE A 264 55.81 23.05 19.32
N ARG A 265 55.27 22.89 18.11
CA ARG A 265 56.07 22.46 16.95
C ARG A 265 57.11 23.50 16.54
N ASN A 266 56.77 24.78 16.59
CA ASN A 266 57.69 25.87 16.26
C ASN A 266 58.82 25.96 17.31
N ASP A 267 58.49 25.81 18.59
CA ASP A 267 59.46 25.80 19.69
C ASP A 267 60.45 24.64 19.51
N LEU A 268 59.97 23.43 19.22
CA LEU A 268 60.82 22.27 18.93
C LEU A 268 61.70 22.48 17.69
N TYR A 269 61.17 23.13 16.64
CA TYR A 269 61.94 23.44 15.44
C TYR A 269 63.03 24.48 15.71
N GLU A 270 62.74 25.49 16.52
CA GLU A 270 63.71 26.50 16.93
C GLU A 270 64.80 25.92 17.85
N GLU A 271 64.43 25.08 18.81
CA GLU A 271 65.37 24.37 19.67
C GLU A 271 66.30 23.45 18.85
N SER A 272 65.76 22.71 17.88
CA SER A 272 66.56 21.86 16.99
C SER A 272 67.53 22.67 16.11
N ARG A 273 67.12 23.85 15.63
CA ARG A 273 68.01 24.76 14.87
C ARG A 273 69.12 25.32 15.76
N ASN A 274 68.80 25.72 16.98
CA ASN A 274 69.78 26.25 17.94
C ASN A 274 70.82 25.19 18.32
N LEU A 275 70.39 23.94 18.57
CA LEU A 275 71.30 22.81 18.81
C LEU A 275 72.23 22.56 17.61
N LYS A 276 71.70 22.61 16.39
CA LYS A 276 72.48 22.43 15.16
C LYS A 276 73.50 23.56 14.95
N ASN A 277 73.11 24.80 15.19
CA ASN A 277 74.01 25.96 15.10
C ASN A 277 75.12 25.89 16.14
N ASN A 278 74.81 25.54 17.39
CA ASN A 278 75.80 25.37 18.46
C ASN A 278 76.78 24.23 18.15
N ALA A 279 76.30 23.10 17.62
CA ALA A 279 77.17 22.01 17.17
C ALA A 279 78.10 22.44 16.02
N ASN A 280 77.59 23.22 15.06
CA ASN A 280 78.37 23.75 13.95
C ASN A 280 79.44 24.75 14.42
N ILE A 281 79.11 25.65 15.36
CA ILE A 281 80.08 26.57 15.98
C ILE A 281 81.16 25.78 16.72
N LYS A 282 80.79 24.75 17.50
CA LYS A 282 81.75 23.91 18.23
C LYS A 282 82.69 23.16 17.27
N LYS A 283 82.18 22.70 16.13
CA LYS A 283 82.97 22.04 15.07
C LYS A 283 83.88 23.03 14.32
N LEU A 284 83.45 24.28 14.11
CA LEU A 284 84.28 25.32 13.51
C LEU A 284 85.43 25.71 14.45
N ASN A 285 85.14 25.86 15.74
CA ASN A 285 86.15 26.15 16.77
C ASN A 285 87.15 24.99 16.96
N SER A 286 86.73 23.72 16.82
CA SER A 286 87.66 22.60 16.87
C SER A 286 88.56 22.51 15.64
N LYS A 287 88.08 22.98 14.47
CA LYS A 287 88.86 22.99 13.21
C LYS A 287 89.90 24.12 13.15
N ASN A 288 89.69 25.18 13.92
CA ASN A 288 90.62 26.31 14.07
C ASN A 288 91.56 26.18 15.29
N SER A 289 91.54 25.06 16.01
CA SER A 289 92.45 24.81 17.14
C SER A 289 93.75 24.14 16.65
N PRO A 290 94.94 24.76 16.81
CA PRO A 290 96.22 24.21 16.35
C PRO A 290 96.85 23.28 17.40
N LEU A 291 96.12 22.27 17.89
CA LEU A 291 96.66 21.29 18.84
C LEU A 291 96.44 19.88 18.31
N ASN A 292 97.48 19.39 17.64
CA ASN A 292 97.67 18.02 17.20
C ASN A 292 98.13 17.20 18.41
N ILE A 293 97.30 16.29 18.94
CA ILE A 293 97.71 15.36 19.99
C ILE A 293 97.51 13.94 19.47
N GLN A 294 98.65 13.27 19.27
CA GLN A 294 98.79 11.90 18.84
C GLN A 294 98.55 10.97 20.05
N TYR A 295 97.56 10.09 19.97
CA TYR A 295 97.28 9.11 21.01
C TYR A 295 98.20 7.90 20.86
N TYR A 296 99.01 7.62 21.87
CA TYR A 296 99.69 6.33 22.03
C TYR A 296 98.78 5.39 22.82
N SER A 297 98.46 4.23 22.22
CA SER A 297 97.80 3.11 22.88
C SER A 297 98.84 2.27 23.62
N SER A 298 98.69 2.13 24.92
CA SER A 298 99.43 1.14 25.71
C SER A 298 98.55 -0.10 25.92
N GLU A 299 98.86 -1.17 25.19
CA GLU A 299 98.57 -2.53 25.65
C GLU A 299 99.37 -2.81 26.92
N ASN A 300 98.79 -3.54 27.86
CA ASN A 300 99.53 -4.58 28.60
C ASN A 300 98.57 -5.56 29.26
N SER A 301 99.05 -6.81 29.25
CA SER A 301 98.47 -8.09 29.66
C SER A 301 98.03 -8.19 31.12
#